data_AF-A0A4Q1ZTZ1-F1
#
_entry.id   AF-A0A4Q1ZTZ1-F1
#
_cell.length_a   1.000
_cell.length_b   1.000
_cell.length_c   1.000
_cell.angle_alpha   90.00
_cell.angle_beta   90.00
_cell.angle_gamma   90.00
#
_symmetry.space_group_name_H-M   'P 1'
#
loop_
_entity.id
_entity.type
_entity.pdbx_description
1 polymer ?
#
loop_
_entity_poly.entity_id
_entity_poly.type
_entity_poly.pdbx_seq_one_letter_code
_entity_poly.pdbx_strand_id
1 'polypeptide(L)'
;MTGFAPLPQPLNAEGEARRVGVEIELGGLDEARVARIVADRLGGRADQEDSHIWAVRESGIGDVEVYLDIFLRKAQKSRLRDLALDLGREVVPVEIVTEPLDMDGLARLDDLRETLRDAGAQGSGAGLVFGFGVHFNIEVASGADADTVRPLLAYALIEDWLRSAYPIDESRRLLPFTDPYPTDFVRALIEAGPEAARDHVTELYLELTPSRNRGLDMLPLFAHFDGPRVAAAISDKTSARPTFHFRLPDCRIDEADWSLAREWWRWVAVERVARDDALLRRLSDAWLDDHGLVTLSRQHWAARAGRILLTAGIETA
;
A
#
# COMPACT_ATOMS: atom_id res chain seq x y z
N MET A 1 -16.94 -8.18 -9.21
CA MET A 1 -17.70 -7.00 -8.71
C MET A 1 -17.03 -5.74 -9.25
N THR A 2 -17.74 -4.87 -9.96
CA THR A 2 -17.15 -3.71 -10.66
C THR A 2 -17.39 -2.44 -9.86
N GLY A 3 -16.48 -2.09 -8.94
CA GLY A 3 -16.54 -0.85 -8.18
C GLY A 3 -15.77 -0.91 -6.86
N PHE A 4 -15.49 0.27 -6.30
CA PHE A 4 -14.87 0.41 -4.99
C PHE A 4 -15.87 0.05 -3.89
N ALA A 5 -15.60 -1.03 -3.16
CA ALA A 5 -16.42 -1.41 -2.01
C ALA A 5 -16.31 -0.38 -0.89
N PRO A 6 -17.39 -0.09 -0.14
CA PRO A 6 -17.27 0.74 1.04
C PRO A 6 -16.42 0.04 2.11
N LEU A 7 -15.69 0.84 2.90
CA LEU A 7 -15.02 0.35 4.10
C LEU A 7 -16.05 -0.15 5.12
N PRO A 8 -15.73 -1.20 5.91
CA PRO A 8 -16.59 -1.66 7.01
C PRO A 8 -16.89 -0.56 8.04
N GLN A 9 -15.93 0.35 8.25
CA GLN A 9 -16.11 1.58 9.01
C GLN A 9 -15.84 2.76 8.08
N PRO A 10 -16.88 3.28 7.39
CA PRO A 10 -16.71 4.27 6.33
C PRO A 10 -16.50 5.70 6.84
N LEU A 11 -16.78 5.97 8.12
CA LEU A 11 -16.67 7.30 8.70
C LEU A 11 -15.44 7.42 9.62
N ASN A 12 -14.87 8.62 9.67
CA ASN A 12 -13.82 9.00 10.63
C ASN A 12 -14.42 9.46 11.97
N ALA A 13 -13.58 9.94 12.89
CA ALA A 13 -14.00 10.36 14.23
C ALA A 13 -14.94 11.58 14.20
N GLU A 14 -14.86 12.39 13.15
CA GLU A 14 -15.67 13.58 12.89
C GLU A 14 -17.02 13.25 12.22
N GLY A 15 -17.24 11.98 11.84
CA GLY A 15 -18.45 11.54 11.13
C GLY A 15 -18.42 11.81 9.62
N GLU A 16 -17.26 12.21 9.08
CA GLU A 16 -17.03 12.43 7.66
C GLU A 16 -16.57 11.13 6.98
N ALA A 17 -16.80 10.99 5.67
CA ALA A 17 -16.33 9.82 4.95
C ALA A 17 -14.80 9.78 4.94
N ARG A 18 -14.22 8.63 5.34
CA ARG A 18 -12.77 8.41 5.32
C ARG A 18 -12.24 8.54 3.90
N ARG A 19 -11.13 9.26 3.77
CA ARG A 19 -10.47 9.51 2.49
C ARG A 19 -9.24 8.63 2.30
N VAL A 20 -8.80 8.52 1.06
CA VAL A 20 -7.66 7.69 0.65
C VAL A 20 -6.76 8.49 -0.27
N GLY A 21 -5.52 8.76 0.14
CA GLY A 21 -4.50 9.23 -0.81
C GLY A 21 -4.01 8.05 -1.65
N VAL A 22 -3.77 8.26 -2.94
CA VAL A 22 -3.30 7.20 -3.84
C VAL A 22 -2.01 7.61 -4.52
N GLU A 23 -1.06 6.69 -4.55
CA GLU A 23 0.19 6.79 -5.30
C GLU A 23 0.18 5.70 -6.38
N ILE A 24 0.46 6.05 -7.64
CA ILE A 24 0.55 5.12 -8.77
C ILE A 24 1.91 5.28 -9.44
N GLU A 25 2.74 4.24 -9.40
CA GLU A 25 4.01 4.19 -10.11
C GLU A 25 3.82 3.55 -11.48
N LEU A 26 4.39 4.14 -12.54
CA LEU A 26 4.30 3.61 -13.90
C LEU A 26 5.54 3.93 -14.75
N GLY A 27 5.73 3.14 -15.80
CA GLY A 27 6.74 3.36 -16.84
C GLY A 27 6.13 3.73 -18.20
N GLY A 28 6.96 3.85 -19.23
CA GLY A 28 6.54 4.05 -20.62
C GLY A 28 6.14 5.49 -20.99
N LEU A 29 5.90 6.37 -20.02
CA LEU A 29 5.54 7.78 -20.23
C LEU A 29 6.42 8.69 -19.37
N ASP A 30 6.77 9.87 -19.88
CA ASP A 30 7.44 10.90 -19.10
C ASP A 30 6.45 11.72 -18.24
N GLU A 31 6.97 12.38 -17.21
CA GLU A 31 6.19 13.15 -16.23
C GLU A 31 5.33 14.24 -16.89
N ALA A 32 5.82 14.85 -17.97
CA ALA A 32 5.11 15.90 -18.70
C ALA A 32 3.93 15.32 -19.50
N ARG A 33 4.09 14.13 -20.09
CA ARG A 33 3.03 13.44 -20.81
C ARG A 33 1.97 12.95 -19.85
N VAL A 34 2.37 12.38 -18.70
CA VAL A 34 1.44 11.97 -17.65
C VAL A 34 0.64 13.17 -17.15
N ALA A 35 1.28 14.27 -16.75
CA ALA A 35 0.59 15.46 -16.26
C ALA A 35 -0.44 16.03 -17.26
N ARG A 36 -0.12 16.02 -18.56
CA ARG A 36 -1.07 16.43 -19.61
C ARG A 36 -2.27 15.48 -19.71
N ILE A 37 -2.04 14.17 -19.67
CA ILE A 37 -3.13 13.17 -19.69
C ILE A 37 -4.03 13.35 -18.48
N VAL A 38 -3.45 13.56 -17.29
CA VAL A 38 -4.21 13.85 -16.06
C VAL A 38 -5.07 15.10 -16.25
N ALA A 39 -4.50 16.22 -16.71
CA ALA A 39 -5.23 17.46 -16.95
C ALA A 39 -6.34 17.31 -18.01
N ASP A 40 -6.07 16.59 -19.11
CA ASP A 40 -7.04 16.36 -20.17
C ASP A 40 -8.22 15.49 -19.70
N ARG A 41 -7.94 14.45 -18.89
CA ARG A 41 -8.95 13.47 -18.47
C ARG A 41 -9.74 13.91 -17.23
N LEU A 42 -9.08 14.55 -16.28
CA LEU A 42 -9.68 14.96 -15.00
C LEU A 42 -10.03 16.45 -14.95
N GLY A 43 -9.65 17.22 -15.98
CA GLY A 43 -9.71 18.68 -15.98
C GLY A 43 -8.52 19.30 -15.24
N GLY A 44 -8.55 20.62 -15.12
CA GLY A 44 -7.49 21.39 -14.46
C GLY A 44 -6.39 21.85 -15.39
N ARG A 45 -5.24 22.21 -14.82
CA ARG A 45 -4.10 22.79 -15.55
C ARG A 45 -2.80 22.14 -15.10
N ALA A 46 -2.05 21.60 -16.06
CA ALA A 46 -0.72 21.04 -15.81
C ALA A 46 0.34 22.16 -15.77
N ASP A 47 0.96 22.33 -14.61
CA ASP A 47 2.03 23.28 -14.33
C ASP A 47 3.33 22.54 -14.07
N GLN A 48 4.41 22.96 -14.73
CA GLN A 48 5.74 22.46 -14.44
C GLN A 48 6.34 23.25 -13.27
N GLU A 49 6.57 22.60 -12.14
CA GLU A 49 7.17 23.22 -10.95
C GLU A 49 8.69 23.09 -10.94
N ASP A 50 9.21 21.97 -11.44
CA ASP A 50 10.64 21.71 -11.64
C ASP A 50 10.84 20.87 -12.93
N SER A 51 12.08 20.70 -13.35
CA SER A 51 12.56 19.80 -14.38
C SER A 51 11.99 18.37 -14.33
N HIS A 52 11.57 17.89 -13.15
CA HIS A 52 11.06 16.54 -12.92
C HIS A 52 9.75 16.48 -12.12
N ILE A 53 9.13 17.63 -11.87
CA ILE A 53 7.93 17.75 -11.03
C ILE A 53 6.89 18.59 -11.76
N TRP A 54 5.71 18.02 -11.90
CA TRP A 54 4.52 18.66 -12.42
C TRP A 54 3.42 18.61 -11.37
N ALA A 55 2.58 19.63 -11.36
CA ALA A 55 1.35 19.64 -10.60
C ALA A 55 0.18 19.89 -11.56
N VAL A 56 -0.85 19.06 -11.48
CA VAL A 56 -2.14 19.33 -12.12
C VAL A 56 -3.03 19.97 -11.09
N ARG A 57 -3.21 21.28 -11.22
CA ARG A 57 -3.99 22.10 -10.30
C ARG A 57 -5.46 22.14 -10.72
N GLU A 58 -6.35 22.21 -9.73
CA GLU A 58 -7.80 22.37 -9.96
C GLU A 58 -8.41 21.24 -10.81
N SER A 59 -7.85 20.03 -10.72
CA SER A 59 -8.46 18.86 -11.33
C SER A 59 -9.75 18.51 -10.60
N GLY A 60 -10.66 17.79 -11.25
CA GLY A 60 -11.92 17.46 -10.57
C GLY A 60 -11.76 16.49 -9.38
N ILE A 61 -10.59 15.91 -9.13
CA ILE A 61 -10.33 15.08 -7.94
C ILE A 61 -9.43 15.76 -6.90
N GLY A 62 -9.21 17.08 -7.03
CA GLY A 62 -8.21 17.82 -6.24
C GLY A 62 -6.90 17.97 -7.00
N ASP A 63 -5.87 18.46 -6.33
CA ASP A 63 -4.56 18.61 -6.96
C ASP A 63 -3.86 17.24 -7.09
N VAL A 64 -3.13 17.07 -8.19
CA VAL A 64 -2.38 15.84 -8.48
C VAL A 64 -0.93 16.20 -8.76
N GLU A 65 -0.01 15.62 -7.98
CA GLU A 65 1.42 15.73 -8.24
C GLU A 65 1.87 14.59 -9.16
N VAL A 66 2.73 14.92 -10.11
CA VAL A 66 3.33 13.96 -11.04
C VAL A 66 4.82 14.22 -11.07
N TYR A 67 5.62 13.27 -10.61
CA TYR A 67 7.06 13.44 -10.59
C TYR A 67 7.82 12.16 -10.96
N LEU A 68 9.03 12.34 -11.45
CA LEU A 68 9.96 11.24 -11.65
C LEU A 68 10.54 10.86 -10.28
N ASP A 69 10.40 9.61 -9.83
CA ASP A 69 10.91 9.22 -8.50
C ASP A 69 12.45 9.19 -8.47
N ILE A 70 13.01 10.35 -8.19
CA ILE A 70 14.45 10.58 -8.05
C ILE A 70 15.01 10.09 -6.71
N PHE A 71 14.22 9.52 -5.77
CA PHE A 71 14.79 8.91 -4.57
C PHE A 71 15.80 7.81 -4.94
N LEU A 72 15.60 7.17 -6.09
CA LEU A 72 16.55 6.25 -6.68
C LEU A 72 17.92 6.85 -7.05
N ARG A 73 17.98 8.15 -7.34
CA ARG A 73 19.25 8.85 -7.59
C ARG A 73 20.03 9.18 -6.32
N LYS A 74 19.35 9.36 -5.18
CA LYS A 74 19.98 9.79 -3.91
C LYS A 74 20.35 8.63 -2.98
N ALA A 75 19.81 7.42 -3.20
CA ALA A 75 20.22 6.24 -2.44
C ALA A 75 21.72 5.94 -2.66
N GLN A 76 22.54 6.11 -1.62
CA GLN A 76 23.94 5.68 -1.70
C GLN A 76 23.99 4.16 -1.80
N LYS A 77 24.42 3.65 -2.96
CA LYS A 77 24.60 2.22 -3.29
C LYS A 77 23.32 1.37 -3.14
N SER A 78 22.30 1.62 -3.95
CA SER A 78 21.27 0.60 -4.23
C SER A 78 21.56 -0.08 -5.57
N ARG A 79 21.25 -1.38 -5.69
CA ARG A 79 21.35 -2.12 -6.97
C ARG A 79 20.52 -1.45 -8.08
N LEU A 80 19.43 -0.77 -7.71
CA LEU A 80 18.55 -0.07 -8.64
C LEU A 80 19.18 1.25 -9.16
N ARG A 81 20.07 1.90 -8.37
CA ARG A 81 20.85 3.06 -8.84
C ARG A 81 21.89 2.66 -9.89
N ASP A 82 22.65 1.61 -9.63
CA ASP A 82 23.70 1.16 -10.57
C ASP A 82 23.07 0.69 -11.89
N LEU A 83 21.90 0.04 -11.80
CA LEU A 83 21.08 -0.29 -12.95
C LEU A 83 20.51 0.95 -13.68
N ALA A 84 20.00 1.96 -12.96
CA ALA A 84 19.52 3.22 -13.55
C ALA A 84 20.64 4.03 -14.23
N LEU A 85 21.88 3.89 -13.74
CA LEU A 85 23.05 4.48 -14.37
C LEU A 85 23.47 3.72 -15.64
N ASP A 86 23.32 2.40 -15.66
CA ASP A 86 23.68 1.54 -16.80
C ASP A 86 22.62 1.53 -17.93
N LEU A 87 21.33 1.72 -17.59
CA LEU A 87 20.20 1.66 -18.54
C LEU A 87 19.57 3.02 -18.90
N GLY A 88 19.92 4.11 -18.21
CA GLY A 88 19.43 5.46 -18.50
C GLY A 88 18.16 5.87 -17.72
N ARG A 89 17.62 7.07 -17.99
CA ARG A 89 16.44 7.61 -17.28
C ARG A 89 15.15 6.81 -17.53
N GLU A 90 15.09 6.01 -18.59
CA GLU A 90 13.91 5.24 -19.01
C GLU A 90 13.48 4.16 -18.00
N VAL A 91 14.30 3.85 -16.99
CA VAL A 91 13.99 2.88 -15.93
C VAL A 91 13.51 3.49 -14.61
N VAL A 92 13.42 4.82 -14.51
CA VAL A 92 12.91 5.50 -13.30
C VAL A 92 11.39 5.68 -13.42
N PRO A 93 10.57 5.22 -12.45
CA PRO A 93 9.13 5.39 -12.52
C PRO A 93 8.71 6.86 -12.50
N VAL A 94 7.66 7.16 -13.25
CA VAL A 94 6.83 8.32 -12.97
C VAL A 94 5.82 7.91 -11.90
N GLU A 95 5.70 8.74 -10.87
CA GLU A 95 4.76 8.57 -9.78
C GLU A 95 3.67 9.64 -9.87
N ILE A 96 2.41 9.20 -9.79
CA ILE A 96 1.23 10.06 -9.66
C ILE A 96 0.80 10.01 -8.20
N VAL A 97 0.71 11.17 -7.54
CA VAL A 97 0.28 11.28 -6.13
C VAL A 97 -0.94 12.18 -6.03
N THR A 98 -2.00 11.67 -5.42
CA THR A 98 -3.25 12.43 -5.26
C THR A 98 -3.37 13.04 -3.86
N GLU A 99 -4.12 14.14 -3.76
CA GLU A 99 -4.77 14.49 -2.51
C GLU A 99 -5.71 13.34 -2.02
N PRO A 100 -6.11 13.32 -0.73
CA PRO A 100 -7.03 12.30 -0.23
C PRO A 100 -8.40 12.33 -0.95
N LEU A 101 -8.72 11.20 -1.58
CA LEU A 101 -9.92 11.00 -2.39
C LEU A 101 -11.04 10.33 -1.61
N ASP A 102 -12.28 10.64 -1.96
CA ASP A 102 -13.44 9.81 -1.62
C ASP A 102 -13.63 8.68 -2.66
N MET A 103 -14.70 7.89 -2.51
CA MET A 103 -14.97 6.76 -3.42
C MET A 103 -15.24 7.19 -4.87
N ASP A 104 -15.83 8.38 -5.07
CA ASP A 104 -16.07 8.93 -6.40
C ASP A 104 -14.76 9.40 -7.05
N GLY A 105 -13.87 10.01 -6.27
CA GLY A 105 -12.52 10.36 -6.67
C GLY A 105 -11.70 9.13 -7.07
N LEU A 106 -11.79 8.04 -6.29
CA LEU A 106 -11.15 6.76 -6.61
C LEU A 106 -11.67 6.16 -7.93
N ALA A 107 -12.98 6.21 -8.18
CA ALA A 107 -13.56 5.76 -9.45
C ALA A 107 -13.02 6.57 -10.63
N ARG A 108 -12.91 7.90 -10.49
CA ARG A 108 -12.35 8.77 -11.52
C ARG A 108 -10.85 8.55 -11.74
N LEU A 109 -10.10 8.22 -10.69
CA LEU A 109 -8.70 7.82 -10.79
C LEU A 109 -8.55 6.49 -11.56
N ASP A 110 -9.45 5.53 -11.33
CA ASP A 110 -9.49 4.25 -12.06
C ASP A 110 -9.87 4.43 -13.55
N ASP A 111 -10.70 5.42 -13.87
CA ASP A 111 -10.97 5.82 -15.27
C ASP A 111 -9.73 6.47 -15.94
N LEU A 112 -8.94 7.24 -15.19
CA LEU A 112 -7.69 7.85 -15.70
C LEU A 112 -6.67 6.75 -16.08
N ARG A 113 -6.58 5.70 -15.27
CA ARG A 113 -5.72 4.53 -15.53
C ARG A 113 -5.90 3.96 -16.94
N GLU A 114 -7.15 3.84 -17.44
CA GLU A 114 -7.41 3.37 -18.80
C GLU A 114 -6.80 4.29 -19.87
N THR A 115 -6.90 5.60 -19.66
CA THR A 115 -6.32 6.60 -20.58
C THR A 115 -4.79 6.55 -20.57
N LEU A 116 -4.19 6.35 -19.40
CA LEU A 116 -2.73 6.17 -19.26
C LEU A 116 -2.27 4.89 -19.96
N ARG A 117 -3.00 3.78 -19.78
CA ARG A 117 -2.73 2.52 -20.48
C ARG A 117 -2.78 2.69 -21.99
N ASP A 118 -3.85 3.28 -22.51
CA ASP A 118 -4.03 3.48 -23.95
C ASP A 118 -2.96 4.43 -24.54
N ALA A 119 -2.39 5.31 -23.70
CA ALA A 119 -1.27 6.16 -24.07
C ALA A 119 0.10 5.45 -24.05
N GLY A 120 0.18 4.22 -23.54
CA GLY A 120 1.42 3.42 -23.47
C GLY A 120 2.06 3.31 -22.09
N ALA A 121 1.33 3.61 -21.00
CA ALA A 121 1.83 3.36 -19.65
C ALA A 121 2.14 1.87 -19.43
N GLN A 122 3.23 1.59 -18.73
CA GLN A 122 3.74 0.25 -18.46
C GLN A 122 3.69 -0.07 -16.96
N GLY A 123 3.29 -1.30 -16.65
CA GLY A 123 3.22 -1.82 -15.28
C GLY A 123 4.46 -2.60 -14.88
N SER A 124 4.42 -3.21 -13.69
CA SER A 124 5.54 -3.92 -13.06
C SER A 124 6.01 -5.15 -13.84
N GLY A 125 5.14 -5.73 -14.68
CA GLY A 125 5.45 -6.88 -15.53
C GLY A 125 6.20 -6.52 -16.83
N ALA A 126 6.30 -5.25 -17.18
CA ALA A 126 6.91 -4.80 -18.43
C ALA A 126 8.46 -4.92 -18.45
N GLY A 127 9.08 -5.25 -17.31
CA GLY A 127 10.54 -5.36 -17.20
C GLY A 127 10.99 -5.91 -15.86
N LEU A 128 12.11 -6.66 -15.87
CA LEU A 128 12.70 -7.35 -14.72
C LEU A 128 13.09 -6.46 -13.53
N VAL A 129 12.99 -5.14 -13.70
CA VAL A 129 13.49 -4.11 -12.78
C VAL A 129 12.42 -3.09 -12.41
N PHE A 130 11.20 -3.27 -12.93
CA PHE A 130 10.07 -2.38 -12.70
C PHE A 130 9.33 -2.81 -11.44
N GLY A 131 9.79 -2.27 -10.32
CA GLY A 131 9.20 -2.51 -9.01
C GLY A 131 7.92 -1.73 -8.74
N PHE A 132 7.11 -1.44 -9.76
CA PHE A 132 6.04 -0.43 -9.68
C PHE A 132 4.89 -0.89 -8.77
N GLY A 133 4.45 -0.01 -7.87
CA GLY A 133 3.38 -0.25 -6.94
C GLY A 133 2.19 0.68 -7.09
N VAL A 134 1.10 0.30 -6.43
CA VAL A 134 0.07 1.25 -6.01
C VAL A 134 0.11 1.33 -4.50
N HIS A 135 0.16 2.55 -3.96
CA HIS A 135 0.05 2.77 -2.53
C HIS A 135 -1.28 3.41 -2.20
N PHE A 136 -2.04 2.78 -1.31
CA PHE A 136 -3.21 3.38 -0.69
C PHE A 136 -2.81 3.94 0.67
N ASN A 137 -3.08 5.22 0.89
CA ASN A 137 -2.93 5.92 2.16
C ASN A 137 -4.31 6.09 2.78
N ILE A 138 -4.82 5.03 3.39
CA ILE A 138 -6.19 5.00 3.93
C ILE A 138 -6.22 5.72 5.27
N GLU A 139 -6.99 6.80 5.38
CA GLU A 139 -7.24 7.51 6.65
C GLU A 139 -7.65 6.54 7.76
N VAL A 140 -7.12 6.66 8.98
CA VAL A 140 -7.56 5.82 10.10
C VAL A 140 -8.98 6.20 10.54
N ALA A 141 -9.72 5.24 11.12
CA ALA A 141 -11.10 5.53 11.51
C ALA A 141 -11.20 6.46 12.73
N SER A 142 -10.27 6.35 13.68
CA SER A 142 -10.13 7.31 14.78
C SER A 142 -8.74 7.20 15.43
N GLY A 143 -8.49 8.04 16.44
CA GLY A 143 -7.29 7.96 17.28
C GLY A 143 -7.33 6.84 18.35
N ALA A 144 -8.39 6.04 18.43
CA ALA A 144 -8.47 4.92 19.36
C ALA A 144 -7.45 3.82 19.01
N ASP A 145 -6.88 3.17 20.03
CA ASP A 145 -5.84 2.16 19.84
C ASP A 145 -6.34 0.98 19.00
N ALA A 146 -7.56 0.53 19.24
CA ALA A 146 -8.21 -0.54 18.49
C ALA A 146 -8.32 -0.24 16.98
N ASP A 147 -8.51 1.03 16.61
CA ASP A 147 -8.60 1.46 15.20
C ASP A 147 -7.24 1.49 14.50
N THR A 148 -6.14 1.24 15.22
CA THR A 148 -4.79 1.00 14.68
C THR A 148 -4.38 -0.47 14.80
N VAL A 149 -4.55 -1.05 15.99
CA VAL A 149 -4.05 -2.38 16.36
C VAL A 149 -4.79 -3.48 15.60
N ARG A 150 -6.12 -3.39 15.47
CA ARG A 150 -6.91 -4.44 14.81
C ARG A 150 -6.62 -4.54 13.31
N PRO A 151 -6.57 -3.45 12.52
CA PRO A 151 -6.17 -3.53 11.11
C PRO A 151 -4.74 -4.03 10.91
N LEU A 152 -3.81 -3.63 11.78
CA LEU A 152 -2.43 -4.12 11.75
C LEU A 152 -2.36 -5.64 11.98
N LEU A 153 -3.03 -6.12 13.03
CA LEU A 153 -3.11 -7.56 13.35
C LEU A 153 -3.82 -8.34 12.24
N ALA A 154 -4.94 -7.82 11.73
CA ALA A 154 -5.66 -8.42 10.62
C ALA A 154 -4.77 -8.59 9.39
N TYR A 155 -4.08 -7.52 8.96
CA TYR A 155 -3.15 -7.58 7.84
C TYR A 155 -2.03 -8.60 8.09
N ALA A 156 -1.40 -8.57 9.26
CA ALA A 156 -0.32 -9.48 9.62
C ALA A 156 -0.74 -10.96 9.55
N LEU A 157 -1.98 -11.27 9.98
CA LEU A 157 -2.53 -12.62 9.94
C LEU A 157 -2.86 -13.09 8.51
N ILE A 158 -3.28 -12.19 7.61
CA ILE A 158 -3.76 -12.57 6.26
C ILE A 158 -2.79 -12.23 5.13
N GLU A 159 -1.64 -11.64 5.42
CA GLU A 159 -0.67 -11.20 4.40
C GLU A 159 -0.27 -12.31 3.43
N ASP A 160 0.08 -13.50 3.93
CA ASP A 160 0.48 -14.61 3.07
C ASP A 160 -0.68 -15.07 2.16
N TRP A 161 -1.93 -15.00 2.65
CA TRP A 161 -3.11 -15.24 1.82
C TRP A 161 -3.27 -14.14 0.77
N LEU A 162 -3.14 -12.86 1.11
CA LEU A 162 -3.23 -11.74 0.15
C LEU A 162 -2.20 -11.89 -0.97
N ARG A 163 -0.97 -12.29 -0.64
CA ARG A 163 0.12 -12.53 -1.61
C ARG A 163 -0.14 -13.75 -2.50
N SER A 164 -0.80 -14.79 -1.97
CA SER A 164 -1.14 -15.99 -2.73
C SER A 164 -2.39 -15.81 -3.60
N ALA A 165 -3.40 -15.12 -3.08
CA ALA A 165 -4.67 -14.85 -3.74
C ALA A 165 -4.52 -13.91 -4.93
N TYR A 166 -3.58 -12.97 -4.82
CA TYR A 166 -3.29 -11.98 -5.83
C TYR A 166 -1.77 -11.88 -6.01
N PRO A 167 -1.18 -12.78 -6.81
CA PRO A 167 0.26 -12.91 -6.98
C PRO A 167 0.90 -11.59 -7.40
N ILE A 168 1.96 -11.22 -6.66
CA ILE A 168 2.86 -10.11 -6.98
C ILE A 168 3.80 -10.57 -8.11
N ASP A 169 4.09 -9.67 -9.05
CA ASP A 169 5.02 -9.91 -10.15
C ASP A 169 6.41 -10.32 -9.62
N GLU A 170 7.04 -11.30 -10.27
CA GLU A 170 8.35 -11.81 -9.86
C GLU A 170 9.44 -10.72 -9.88
N SER A 171 9.31 -9.69 -10.74
CA SER A 171 10.22 -8.53 -10.81
C SER A 171 10.27 -7.76 -9.49
N ARG A 172 9.14 -7.65 -8.78
CA ARG A 172 9.03 -7.01 -7.46
C ARG A 172 9.55 -7.86 -6.33
N ARG A 173 9.56 -9.20 -6.45
CA ARG A 173 10.15 -10.07 -5.41
C ARG A 173 11.65 -9.88 -5.26
N LEU A 174 12.31 -9.36 -6.29
CA LEU A 174 13.75 -9.08 -6.29
C LEU A 174 14.10 -7.67 -5.78
N LEU A 175 13.10 -6.81 -5.54
CA LEU A 175 13.27 -5.42 -5.14
C LEU A 175 12.76 -5.18 -3.69
N PRO A 176 13.45 -4.34 -2.89
CA PRO A 176 13.24 -4.24 -1.45
C PRO A 176 12.10 -3.27 -1.09
N PHE A 177 10.87 -3.54 -1.53
CA PHE A 177 9.74 -2.64 -1.27
C PHE A 177 8.56 -3.23 -0.48
N THR A 178 8.37 -4.55 -0.51
CA THR A 178 7.24 -5.21 0.17
C THR A 178 7.63 -6.52 0.84
N ASP A 179 8.68 -6.56 1.67
CA ASP A 179 8.98 -7.78 2.43
C ASP A 179 7.80 -8.16 3.35
N PRO A 180 7.49 -9.45 3.51
CA PRO A 180 6.46 -9.87 4.44
C PRO A 180 6.87 -9.60 5.88
N TYR A 181 5.91 -9.45 6.80
CA TYR A 181 6.22 -9.23 8.20
C TYR A 181 7.04 -10.39 8.80
N PRO A 182 8.03 -10.09 9.67
CA PRO A 182 8.79 -11.09 10.40
C PRO A 182 7.87 -11.94 11.29
N THR A 183 8.15 -13.24 11.37
CA THR A 183 7.32 -14.18 12.12
C THR A 183 7.30 -13.89 13.62
N ASP A 184 8.42 -13.44 14.18
CA ASP A 184 8.52 -12.96 15.56
C ASP A 184 7.64 -11.72 15.80
N PHE A 185 7.62 -10.76 14.86
CA PHE A 185 6.71 -9.61 14.94
C PHE A 185 5.23 -10.03 14.93
N VAL A 186 4.82 -10.91 14.00
CA VAL A 186 3.43 -11.40 13.94
C VAL A 186 3.06 -12.14 15.24
N ARG A 187 3.95 -12.97 15.77
CA ARG A 187 3.75 -13.67 17.04
C ARG A 187 3.57 -12.69 18.21
N ALA A 188 4.46 -11.71 18.33
CA ALA A 188 4.38 -10.70 19.39
C ALA A 188 3.08 -9.88 19.29
N LEU A 189 2.63 -9.57 18.08
CA LEU A 189 1.37 -8.87 17.85
C LEU A 189 0.14 -9.71 18.24
N ILE A 190 0.17 -11.02 17.96
CA ILE A 190 -0.88 -11.95 18.41
C ILE A 190 -0.91 -12.02 19.95
N GLU A 191 0.27 -12.10 20.60
CA GLU A 191 0.40 -12.15 22.06
C GLU A 191 -0.09 -10.85 22.72
N ALA A 192 0.19 -9.69 22.12
CA ALA A 192 -0.33 -8.40 22.56
C ALA A 192 -1.87 -8.34 22.45
N GLY A 193 -2.41 -8.90 21.37
CA GLY A 193 -3.85 -9.03 21.14
C GLY A 193 -4.52 -7.77 20.58
N PRO A 194 -5.79 -7.88 20.13
CA PRO A 194 -6.50 -6.81 19.42
C PRO A 194 -6.85 -5.58 20.28
N GLU A 195 -6.76 -5.70 21.60
CA GLU A 195 -7.03 -4.63 22.56
C GLU A 195 -5.75 -4.04 23.18
N ALA A 196 -4.58 -4.39 22.61
CA ALA A 196 -3.31 -3.83 23.06
C ALA A 196 -3.29 -2.31 22.93
N ALA A 197 -2.50 -1.65 23.78
CA ALA A 197 -2.22 -0.23 23.62
C ALA A 197 -1.43 0.01 22.32
N ARG A 198 -1.76 1.08 21.57
CA ARG A 198 -1.04 1.43 20.34
C ARG A 198 0.45 1.65 20.60
N ASP A 199 0.77 2.26 21.74
CA ASP A 199 2.16 2.53 22.14
C ASP A 199 2.96 1.23 22.28
N HIS A 200 2.36 0.18 22.83
CA HIS A 200 3.00 -1.12 22.96
C HIS A 200 3.26 -1.78 21.60
N VAL A 201 2.28 -1.78 20.69
CA VAL A 201 2.50 -2.35 19.34
C VAL A 201 3.47 -1.51 18.50
N THR A 202 3.56 -0.20 18.77
CA THR A 202 4.56 0.67 18.15
C THR A 202 5.97 0.26 18.58
N GLU A 203 6.17 -0.03 19.87
CA GLU A 203 7.44 -0.55 20.39
C GLU A 203 7.80 -1.89 19.74
N LEU A 204 6.86 -2.83 19.66
CA LEU A 204 7.06 -4.12 18.98
C LEU A 204 7.46 -3.94 17.51
N TYR A 205 6.82 -3.01 16.80
CA TYR A 205 7.14 -2.73 15.39
C TYR A 205 8.57 -2.17 15.26
N LEU A 206 8.95 -1.21 16.09
CA LEU A 206 10.28 -0.58 16.04
C LEU A 206 11.39 -1.54 16.50
N GLU A 207 11.10 -2.50 17.38
CA GLU A 207 12.07 -3.50 17.81
C GLU A 207 12.26 -4.62 16.78
N LEU A 208 11.16 -5.19 16.28
CA LEU A 208 11.18 -6.42 15.48
C LEU A 208 11.15 -6.14 13.97
N THR A 209 10.69 -4.96 13.56
CA THR A 209 10.57 -4.58 12.14
C THR A 209 10.68 -3.06 11.87
N PRO A 210 11.77 -2.38 12.27
CA PRO A 210 11.97 -0.93 12.03
C PRO A 210 12.29 -0.63 10.55
N SER A 211 11.35 -0.93 9.66
CA SER A 211 11.54 -0.82 8.23
C SER A 211 10.28 -0.36 7.52
N ARG A 212 10.49 0.45 6.50
CA ARG A 212 9.48 0.85 5.52
C ARG A 212 9.23 -0.22 4.45
N ASN A 213 10.13 -1.20 4.32
CA ASN A 213 10.06 -2.28 3.33
C ASN A 213 9.03 -3.33 3.76
N ARG A 214 7.74 -2.97 3.79
CA ARG A 214 6.63 -3.83 4.19
C ARG A 214 5.41 -3.54 3.32
N GLY A 215 4.60 -4.57 3.06
CA GLY A 215 3.34 -4.40 2.32
C GLY A 215 2.32 -3.53 3.06
N LEU A 216 2.41 -3.44 4.39
CA LEU A 216 1.78 -2.41 5.21
C LEU A 216 2.88 -1.70 6.00
N ASP A 217 3.20 -0.46 5.62
CA ASP A 217 4.16 0.38 6.34
C ASP A 217 3.42 1.19 7.40
N MET A 218 3.68 0.90 8.68
CA MET A 218 3.02 1.57 9.80
C MET A 218 3.77 2.81 10.29
N LEU A 219 4.99 3.05 9.81
CA LEU A 219 5.85 4.13 10.31
C LEU A 219 5.21 5.52 10.11
N PRO A 220 4.52 5.85 8.99
CA PRO A 220 3.82 7.12 8.84
C PRO A 220 2.76 7.35 9.93
N LEU A 221 1.99 6.31 10.27
CA LEU A 221 0.95 6.38 11.31
C LEU A 221 1.55 6.47 12.70
N PHE A 222 2.56 5.66 13.00
CA PHE A 222 3.23 5.73 14.30
C PHE A 222 3.94 7.07 14.50
N ALA A 223 4.52 7.65 13.44
CA ALA A 223 5.14 8.98 13.50
C ALA A 223 4.10 10.11 13.67
N HIS A 224 2.84 9.90 13.26
CA HIS A 224 1.75 10.85 13.55
C HIS A 224 1.46 10.93 15.05
N PHE A 225 1.58 9.82 15.78
CA PHE A 225 1.39 9.79 17.24
C PHE A 225 2.66 10.14 18.02
N ASP A 226 3.83 9.64 17.61
CA ASP A 226 5.12 9.88 18.28
C ASP A 226 6.28 9.95 17.25
N GLY A 227 6.35 11.09 16.56
CA GLY A 227 7.39 11.38 15.57
C GLY A 227 8.83 11.22 16.09
N PRO A 228 9.19 11.78 17.27
CA PRO A 228 10.53 11.63 17.83
C PRO A 228 10.96 10.18 18.05
N ARG A 229 10.06 9.31 18.55
CA ARG A 229 10.35 7.89 18.76
C ARG A 229 10.64 7.18 17.44
N VAL A 230 9.83 7.40 16.41
CA VAL A 230 10.04 6.80 15.08
C VAL A 230 11.34 7.32 14.46
N ALA A 231 11.60 8.62 14.51
CA ALA A 231 12.81 9.22 13.96
C ALA A 231 14.10 8.73 14.65
N ALA A 232 14.02 8.30 15.91
CA ALA A 232 15.16 7.69 16.61
C ALA A 232 15.42 6.24 16.20
N ALA A 233 14.39 5.52 15.71
CA ALA A 233 14.46 4.10 15.39
C ALA A 233 14.85 3.80 13.94
N ILE A 234 14.63 4.73 13.01
CA ILE A 234 14.93 4.57 11.58
C ILE A 234 15.77 5.72 11.03
N SER A 235 16.62 5.44 10.05
CA SER A 235 17.39 6.46 9.32
C SER A 235 16.59 7.14 8.20
N ASP A 236 15.55 6.48 7.71
CA ASP A 236 14.81 6.91 6.54
C ASP A 236 13.81 8.01 6.87
N LYS A 237 13.70 9.01 6.00
CA LYS A 237 12.69 10.06 6.15
C LYS A 237 11.30 9.45 6.04
N THR A 238 10.47 9.72 7.05
CA THR A 238 9.06 9.30 7.09
C THR A 238 8.18 10.54 7.23
N SER A 239 7.19 10.66 6.36
CA SER A 239 6.19 11.75 6.44
C SER A 239 5.03 11.29 7.29
N ALA A 240 4.90 11.86 8.50
CA ALA A 240 3.88 11.51 9.47
C ALA A 240 2.48 11.88 8.97
N ARG A 241 1.54 10.93 9.04
CA ARG A 241 0.14 11.14 8.62
C ARG A 241 -0.78 10.10 9.28
N PRO A 242 -2.04 10.43 9.57
CA PRO A 242 -3.00 9.52 10.20
C PRO A 242 -3.58 8.52 9.17
N THR A 243 -2.73 7.80 8.44
CA THR A 243 -3.15 6.85 7.41
C THR A 243 -2.40 5.53 7.52
N PHE A 244 -3.06 4.45 7.14
CA PHE A 244 -2.41 3.18 6.81
C PHE A 244 -1.71 3.31 5.46
N HIS A 245 -0.39 3.16 5.42
CA HIS A 245 0.37 3.18 4.17
C HIS A 245 0.44 1.75 3.61
N PHE A 246 -0.58 1.37 2.85
CA PHE A 246 -0.73 0.04 2.27
C PHE A 246 -0.10 0.01 0.87
N ARG A 247 0.98 -0.77 0.73
CA ARG A 247 1.89 -0.77 -0.42
C ARG A 247 2.02 -2.13 -1.10
N LEU A 248 1.27 -3.12 -0.63
CA LEU A 248 1.27 -4.47 -1.16
C LEU A 248 0.89 -4.56 -2.64
N PRO A 249 -0.09 -3.78 -3.16
CA PRO A 249 -0.50 -3.89 -4.56
C PRO A 249 0.60 -3.56 -5.57
N ASP A 250 0.56 -4.26 -6.70
CA ASP A 250 1.36 -3.95 -7.89
C ASP A 250 0.61 -3.00 -8.79
N CYS A 251 1.36 -2.22 -9.58
CA CYS A 251 0.79 -1.47 -10.67
C CYS A 251 0.85 -2.29 -11.96
N ARG A 252 -0.27 -2.93 -12.34
CA ARG A 252 -0.41 -3.71 -13.59
C ARG A 252 -1.20 -2.91 -14.63
N ILE A 253 -0.86 -1.62 -14.77
CA ILE A 253 -1.62 -0.63 -15.54
C ILE A 253 -1.79 -1.00 -17.01
N ASP A 254 -0.83 -1.76 -17.57
CA ASP A 254 -0.82 -2.29 -18.92
C ASP A 254 -1.73 -3.51 -19.15
N GLU A 255 -2.28 -4.09 -18.08
CA GLU A 255 -3.16 -5.24 -18.17
C GLU A 255 -4.63 -4.85 -18.28
N ALA A 256 -5.35 -5.54 -19.17
CA ALA A 256 -6.72 -5.18 -19.51
C ALA A 256 -7.75 -5.52 -18.42
N ASP A 257 -7.48 -6.52 -17.59
CA ASP A 257 -8.35 -6.95 -16.50
C ASP A 257 -7.96 -6.36 -15.14
N TRP A 258 -6.87 -5.59 -15.06
CA TRP A 258 -6.43 -4.94 -13.83
C TRP A 258 -7.17 -3.61 -13.58
N SER A 259 -7.48 -3.33 -12.31
CA SER A 259 -8.06 -2.05 -11.88
C SER A 259 -7.71 -1.72 -10.43
N LEU A 260 -7.73 -0.44 -10.08
CA LEU A 260 -7.53 0.02 -8.71
C LEU A 260 -8.62 -0.53 -7.77
N ALA A 261 -9.85 -0.69 -8.28
CA ALA A 261 -10.93 -1.31 -7.52
C ALA A 261 -10.60 -2.75 -7.12
N ARG A 262 -9.93 -3.54 -7.98
CA ARG A 262 -9.47 -4.91 -7.65
C ARG A 262 -8.47 -4.90 -6.50
N GLU A 263 -7.52 -3.97 -6.53
CA GLU A 263 -6.51 -3.84 -5.48
C GLU A 263 -7.10 -3.32 -4.16
N TRP A 264 -8.10 -2.45 -4.24
CA TRP A 264 -8.85 -1.95 -3.09
C TRP A 264 -9.56 -3.06 -2.29
N TRP A 265 -10.05 -4.12 -2.95
CA TRP A 265 -10.66 -5.27 -2.26
C TRP A 265 -9.72 -5.93 -1.26
N ARG A 266 -8.40 -5.89 -1.47
CA ARG A 266 -7.42 -6.40 -0.51
C ARG A 266 -7.51 -5.65 0.81
N TRP A 267 -7.58 -4.33 0.77
CA TRP A 267 -7.71 -3.50 1.97
C TRP A 267 -9.07 -3.69 2.65
N VAL A 268 -10.14 -3.76 1.86
CA VAL A 268 -11.49 -4.05 2.40
C VAL A 268 -11.51 -5.39 3.13
N ALA A 269 -10.79 -6.42 2.64
CA ALA A 269 -10.65 -7.69 3.34
C ALA A 269 -9.93 -7.54 4.69
N VAL A 270 -8.85 -6.75 4.75
CA VAL A 270 -8.14 -6.43 6.00
C VAL A 270 -9.09 -5.82 7.03
N GLU A 271 -9.84 -4.78 6.66
CA GLU A 271 -10.77 -4.13 7.59
C GLU A 271 -11.95 -5.04 7.98
N ARG A 272 -12.43 -5.90 7.08
CA ARG A 272 -13.47 -6.89 7.43
C ARG A 272 -12.98 -7.86 8.49
N VAL A 273 -11.75 -8.36 8.36
CA VAL A 273 -11.12 -9.21 9.38
C VAL A 273 -10.95 -8.43 10.69
N ALA A 274 -10.46 -7.19 10.64
CA ALA A 274 -10.21 -6.37 11.83
C ALA A 274 -11.46 -6.11 12.70
N ARG A 275 -12.66 -6.12 12.08
CA ARG A 275 -13.94 -5.89 12.75
C ARG A 275 -14.60 -7.15 13.31
N ASP A 276 -14.11 -8.33 12.96
CA ASP A 276 -14.67 -9.61 13.41
C ASP A 276 -13.79 -10.23 14.51
N ASP A 277 -14.22 -10.06 15.77
CA ASP A 277 -13.54 -10.59 16.95
C ASP A 277 -13.34 -12.12 16.90
N ALA A 278 -14.34 -12.85 16.39
CA ALA A 278 -14.28 -14.31 16.34
C ALA A 278 -13.30 -14.76 15.26
N LEU A 279 -13.29 -14.06 14.11
CA LEU A 279 -12.36 -14.33 13.01
C LEU A 279 -10.93 -13.99 13.39
N LEU A 280 -10.67 -12.84 14.04
CA LEU A 280 -9.34 -12.49 14.54
C LEU A 280 -8.79 -13.54 15.49
N ARG A 281 -9.58 -13.95 16.50
CA ARG A 281 -9.17 -15.00 17.44
C ARG A 281 -8.87 -16.32 16.71
N ARG A 282 -9.76 -16.74 15.82
CA ARG A 282 -9.59 -17.98 15.04
C ARG A 282 -8.34 -17.95 14.16
N LEU A 283 -8.07 -16.82 13.51
CA LEU A 283 -6.86 -16.64 12.70
C LEU A 283 -5.61 -16.64 13.58
N SER A 284 -5.61 -15.91 14.69
CA SER A 284 -4.50 -15.91 15.66
C SER A 284 -4.17 -17.30 16.20
N ASP A 285 -5.17 -18.04 16.69
CA ASP A 285 -4.98 -19.40 17.21
C ASP A 285 -4.47 -20.35 16.13
N ALA A 286 -5.05 -20.27 14.93
CA ALA A 286 -4.62 -21.08 13.80
C ALA A 286 -3.22 -20.71 13.33
N TRP A 287 -2.84 -19.43 13.37
CA TRP A 287 -1.51 -18.96 13.00
C TRP A 287 -0.47 -19.49 13.97
N LEU A 288 -0.72 -19.42 15.28
CA LEU A 288 0.17 -19.94 16.32
C LEU A 288 0.35 -21.46 16.24
N ASP A 289 -0.71 -22.20 15.87
CA ASP A 289 -0.67 -23.64 15.63
C ASP A 289 0.11 -24.00 14.35
N ASP A 290 0.01 -23.20 13.29
CA ASP A 290 0.70 -23.42 12.02
C ASP A 290 2.20 -23.07 12.09
N HIS A 291 2.56 -22.06 12.87
CA HIS A 291 3.92 -21.53 12.96
C HIS A 291 4.63 -21.98 14.23
N GLY A 292 5.64 -22.82 14.06
CA GLY A 292 6.65 -23.09 15.09
C GLY A 292 7.64 -21.94 15.29
N LEU A 293 8.79 -22.23 15.90
CA LEU A 293 9.86 -21.22 16.10
C LEU A 293 10.51 -20.74 14.79
N VAL A 294 10.37 -21.49 13.69
CA VAL A 294 10.94 -21.17 12.39
C VAL A 294 9.86 -21.31 11.31
N THR A 295 9.75 -20.31 10.44
CA THR A 295 8.85 -20.34 9.29
C THR A 295 9.49 -21.12 8.16
N LEU A 296 9.03 -22.37 7.96
CA LEU A 296 9.53 -23.25 6.90
C LEU A 296 8.84 -22.98 5.55
N SER A 297 7.57 -22.58 5.56
CA SER A 297 6.82 -22.24 4.34
C SER A 297 5.65 -21.31 4.66
N ARG A 298 5.54 -20.21 3.90
CA ARG A 298 4.40 -19.28 3.94
C ARG A 298 3.19 -19.76 3.14
N GLN A 299 3.40 -20.69 2.21
CA GLN A 299 2.32 -21.21 1.35
C GLN A 299 1.31 -22.05 2.13
N HIS A 300 1.78 -22.78 3.16
CA HIS A 300 0.88 -23.59 3.98
C HIS A 300 -0.09 -22.69 4.75
N TRP A 301 0.44 -21.65 5.41
CA TRP A 301 -0.38 -20.67 6.09
C TRP A 301 -1.32 -19.93 5.12
N ALA A 302 -0.84 -19.47 3.96
CA ALA A 302 -1.68 -18.82 2.95
C ALA A 302 -2.92 -19.65 2.60
N ALA A 303 -2.74 -20.96 2.37
CA ALA A 303 -3.84 -21.87 2.06
C ALA A 303 -4.78 -22.10 3.26
N ARG A 304 -4.23 -22.18 4.48
CA ARG A 304 -5.02 -22.35 5.71
C ARG A 304 -5.83 -21.11 6.05
N ALA A 305 -5.21 -19.93 6.04
CA ALA A 305 -5.86 -18.64 6.19
C ALA A 305 -6.96 -18.46 5.14
N GLY A 306 -6.70 -18.77 3.88
CA GLY A 306 -7.70 -18.73 2.81
C GLY A 306 -8.95 -19.57 3.09
N ARG A 307 -8.81 -20.80 3.63
CA ARG A 307 -9.96 -21.63 4.03
C ARG A 307 -10.75 -21.02 5.19
N ILE A 308 -10.06 -20.41 6.16
CA ILE A 308 -10.69 -19.73 7.29
C ILE A 308 -11.50 -18.52 6.80
N LEU A 309 -10.90 -17.69 5.94
CA LEU A 309 -11.52 -16.51 5.34
C LEU A 309 -12.72 -16.85 4.48
N LEU A 310 -12.61 -17.89 3.63
CA LEU A 310 -13.73 -18.38 2.81
C LEU A 310 -14.92 -18.80 3.69
N THR A 311 -14.66 -19.49 4.80
CA THR A 311 -15.73 -19.89 5.75
C THR A 311 -16.41 -18.67 6.39
N ALA A 312 -15.70 -17.55 6.50
CA ALA A 312 -16.22 -16.29 7.02
C ALA A 312 -16.83 -15.37 5.93
N GLY A 313 -16.93 -15.84 4.68
CA GLY A 313 -17.47 -15.06 3.55
C GLY A 313 -16.52 -13.99 3.02
N ILE A 314 -15.22 -14.10 3.30
CA ILE A 314 -14.17 -13.24 2.72
C ILE A 314 -13.55 -14.01 1.55
N GLU A 315 -13.90 -13.60 0.34
CA GLU A 315 -13.48 -14.24 -0.91
C GLU A 315 -12.54 -13.34 -1.72
N THR A 316 -11.79 -13.95 -2.63
CA THR A 316 -11.03 -13.23 -3.65
C THR A 316 -12.00 -12.67 -4.69
N ALA A 317 -11.84 -11.41 -5.08
CA ALA A 317 -12.71 -10.71 -6.02
C ALA A 317 -12.63 -11.26 -7.47
#